data_AF-A0A8J5LXP1-F1
#
_entry.id   AF-A0A8J5LXP1-F1
#
_cell.length_a   1.000
_cell.length_b   1.000
_cell.length_c   1.000
_cell.angle_alpha   90.00
_cell.angle_beta   90.00
_cell.angle_gamma   90.00
#
_symmetry.space_group_name_H-M   'P 1'
#
loop_
_entity.id
_entity.type
_entity.pdbx_description
1 polymer ?
#
loop_
_entity_poly.entity_id
_entity_poly.type
_entity_poly.pdbx_seq_one_letter_code
_entity_poly.pdbx_strand_id
1 'polypeptide(L)'
;MVASSRNDEERMGVKEAVQWLWNAVKIRAKMKFWLFRGTTPEEVLEKLKVASNTDKNYKYYSKYFFKYYVKYPGRQPPNLPTKVADGIMQARLHNWLEKRLTPPQVFKEMGFTGTFASARGDPTYKYFVQYSKMWSDLQVRLVKEADEVMKARLDTWLEKNLSPPQVFKKLGFIGTFDSARGDPNYKYFEQYSKMWSDLQ
;
A
#
# COMPACT_ATOMS: atom_id res chain seq x y z
N MET A 1 -45.61 9.16 -20.89
CA MET A 1 -44.25 9.05 -21.44
C MET A 1 -43.29 9.78 -20.52
N VAL A 2 -42.30 9.04 -19.99
CA VAL A 2 -40.90 9.43 -19.72
C VAL A 2 -40.67 10.69 -18.87
N ALA A 3 -40.49 10.56 -17.54
CA ALA A 3 -39.21 10.35 -16.84
C ALA A 3 -38.21 11.52 -16.98
N SER A 4 -38.06 12.31 -15.91
CA SER A 4 -36.82 13.03 -15.60
C SER A 4 -36.42 12.72 -14.16
N SER A 5 -35.95 11.49 -13.98
CA SER A 5 -35.08 11.11 -12.87
C SER A 5 -33.65 11.16 -13.39
N ARG A 6 -32.94 12.27 -13.14
CA ARG A 6 -31.47 12.37 -13.21
C ARG A 6 -31.04 13.78 -12.79
N ASN A 7 -30.14 13.82 -11.80
CA ASN A 7 -29.26 14.92 -11.39
C ASN A 7 -29.50 15.57 -10.00
N ASP A 8 -29.99 14.81 -9.03
CA ASP A 8 -29.71 15.08 -7.62
C ASP A 8 -28.40 14.37 -7.21
N GLU A 9 -27.30 14.72 -7.87
CA GLU A 9 -25.95 14.44 -7.36
C GLU A 9 -25.56 15.60 -6.43
N GLU A 10 -25.52 15.29 -5.14
CA GLU A 10 -25.16 16.13 -4.00
C GLU A 10 -23.92 17.00 -4.25
N ARG A 11 -24.12 18.24 -4.71
CA ARG A 11 -23.10 19.29 -4.61
C ARG A 11 -23.07 19.82 -3.18
N MET A 12 -22.31 19.15 -2.30
CA MET A 12 -21.96 19.70 -0.98
C MET A 12 -21.42 21.13 -1.13
N GLY A 13 -21.97 22.08 -0.38
CA GLY A 13 -21.48 23.45 -0.39
C GLY A 13 -20.03 23.51 0.10
N VAL A 14 -19.19 24.40 -0.46
CA VAL A 14 -17.76 24.49 -0.12
C VAL A 14 -17.52 24.62 1.39
N LYS A 15 -18.37 25.38 2.10
CA LYS A 15 -18.30 25.52 3.57
C LYS A 15 -18.60 24.20 4.30
N GLU A 16 -19.58 23.44 3.82
CA GLU A 16 -19.97 22.13 4.37
C GLU A 16 -18.88 21.08 4.10
N ALA A 17 -18.29 21.10 2.90
CA ALA A 17 -17.16 20.24 2.53
C ALA A 17 -15.93 20.52 3.42
N VAL A 18 -15.61 21.78 3.67
CA VAL A 18 -14.51 22.19 4.57
C VAL A 18 -14.80 21.75 6.00
N GLN A 19 -16.01 21.97 6.51
CA GLN A 19 -16.40 21.55 7.86
C GLN A 19 -16.34 20.02 8.02
N TRP A 20 -16.81 19.29 7.01
CA TRP A 20 -16.74 17.83 6.97
C TRP A 20 -15.29 17.33 6.98
N LEU A 21 -14.42 17.92 6.15
CA LEU A 21 -12.98 17.63 6.12
C LEU A 21 -12.32 17.88 7.48
N TRP A 22 -12.62 19.02 8.10
CA TRP A 22 -12.05 19.37 9.41
C TRP A 22 -12.48 18.38 10.50
N ASN A 23 -13.77 18.01 10.53
CA ASN A 23 -14.28 16.97 11.43
C ASN A 23 -13.62 15.61 11.20
N ALA A 24 -13.40 15.22 9.94
CA ALA A 24 -12.71 13.98 9.59
C ALA A 24 -11.24 13.98 10.04
N VAL A 25 -10.53 15.10 9.89
CA VAL A 25 -9.15 15.28 10.37
C VAL A 25 -9.11 15.16 11.89
N LYS A 26 -10.02 15.84 12.61
CA LYS A 26 -10.10 15.80 14.07
C LYS A 26 -10.34 14.39 14.59
N ILE A 27 -11.27 13.64 13.98
CA ILE A 27 -11.51 12.22 14.34
C ILE A 27 -10.26 11.38 14.09
N ARG A 28 -9.57 11.54 12.94
CA ARG A 28 -8.34 10.80 12.65
C ARG A 28 -7.24 11.07 13.68
N ALA A 29 -7.08 12.32 14.10
CA ALA A 29 -6.12 12.69 15.15
C ALA A 29 -6.47 12.03 16.50
N LYS A 30 -7.74 12.09 16.92
CA LYS A 30 -8.22 11.41 18.13
C LYS A 30 -7.97 9.90 18.09
N MET A 31 -8.25 9.25 16.96
CA MET A 31 -8.01 7.81 16.79
C MET A 31 -6.53 7.46 16.92
N LYS A 32 -5.64 8.25 16.34
CA LYS A 32 -4.18 8.05 16.51
C LYS A 32 -3.77 8.18 17.98
N PHE A 33 -4.31 9.17 18.69
CA PHE A 33 -4.04 9.37 20.11
C PHE A 33 -4.56 8.21 20.98
N TRP A 34 -5.81 7.77 20.79
CA TRP A 34 -6.37 6.61 21.49
C TRP A 34 -5.56 5.33 21.23
N LEU A 35 -5.17 5.10 19.98
CA LEU A 35 -4.33 3.96 19.62
C LEU A 35 -2.94 4.05 20.25
N PHE A 36 -2.38 5.25 20.35
CA PHE A 36 -1.13 5.51 21.06
C PHE A 36 -1.24 5.18 22.55
N ARG A 37 -2.31 5.61 23.21
CA ARG A 37 -2.59 5.35 24.64
C ARG A 37 -3.05 3.91 24.93
N GLY A 38 -3.36 3.13 23.90
CA GLY A 38 -3.83 1.76 24.08
C GLY A 38 -5.28 1.64 24.56
N THR A 39 -6.10 2.68 24.34
CA THR A 39 -7.54 2.69 24.58
C THR A 39 -8.20 1.52 23.85
N THR A 40 -8.95 0.67 24.56
CA THR A 40 -9.45 -0.57 23.97
C THR A 40 -10.55 -0.29 22.94
N PRO A 41 -10.84 -1.24 22.02
CA PRO A 41 -11.95 -1.08 21.11
C PRO A 41 -13.28 -0.84 21.83
N GLU A 42 -13.53 -1.51 22.95
CA GLU A 42 -14.74 -1.36 23.76
C GLU A 42 -14.89 0.07 24.28
N GLU A 43 -13.83 0.64 24.86
CA GLU A 43 -13.79 2.04 25.28
C GLU A 43 -14.00 3.02 24.12
N VAL A 44 -13.46 2.72 22.93
CA VAL A 44 -13.65 3.56 21.74
C VAL A 44 -15.07 3.45 21.19
N LEU A 45 -15.68 2.27 21.23
CA LEU A 45 -17.08 2.06 20.84
C LEU A 45 -18.00 2.96 21.67
N GLU A 46 -17.79 2.99 22.99
CA GLU A 46 -18.51 3.86 23.93
C GLU A 46 -18.24 5.35 23.68
N LYS A 47 -16.97 5.75 23.55
CA LYS A 47 -16.58 7.15 23.28
C LYS A 47 -17.15 7.68 21.96
N LEU A 48 -17.31 6.81 20.96
CA LEU A 48 -17.93 7.15 19.68
C LEU A 48 -19.47 7.05 19.70
N LYS A 49 -20.06 6.53 20.78
CA LYS A 49 -21.50 6.29 20.93
C LYS A 49 -22.07 5.49 19.76
N VAL A 50 -21.35 4.47 19.32
CA VAL A 50 -21.77 3.63 18.19
C VAL A 50 -22.88 2.69 18.66
N ALA A 51 -24.11 2.93 18.22
CA ALA A 51 -25.27 2.13 18.61
C ALA A 51 -25.47 0.88 17.74
N SER A 52 -25.03 0.93 16.48
CA SER A 52 -25.21 -0.16 15.51
C SER A 52 -24.11 -0.17 14.43
N ASN A 53 -24.10 -1.21 13.60
CA ASN A 53 -23.21 -1.31 12.44
C ASN A 53 -23.58 -0.39 11.27
N THR A 54 -24.78 0.20 11.28
CA THR A 54 -25.25 1.19 10.30
C THR A 54 -24.94 2.62 10.72
N ASP A 55 -24.45 2.83 11.94
CA ASP A 55 -24.06 4.15 12.45
C ASP A 55 -22.91 4.75 11.63
N LYS A 56 -22.99 6.04 11.30
CA LYS A 56 -21.93 6.78 10.61
C LYS A 56 -20.57 6.71 11.31
N ASN A 57 -20.55 6.52 12.63
CA ASN A 57 -19.36 6.38 13.45
C ASN A 57 -18.80 4.96 13.45
N TYR A 58 -19.60 3.95 13.06
CA TYR A 58 -19.16 2.55 12.98
C TYR A 58 -17.97 2.38 12.04
N LYS A 59 -17.91 3.14 10.92
CA LYS A 59 -16.76 3.10 10.01
C LYS A 59 -15.44 3.50 10.69
N TYR A 60 -15.48 4.46 11.61
CA TYR A 60 -14.30 4.90 12.36
C TYR A 60 -13.94 3.88 13.43
N TYR A 61 -14.94 3.36 14.13
CA TYR A 61 -14.77 2.27 15.10
C TYR A 61 -14.15 1.04 14.45
N SER A 62 -14.71 0.53 13.35
CA SER A 62 -14.22 -0.65 12.65
C SER A 62 -12.76 -0.47 12.20
N LYS A 63 -12.41 0.69 11.63
CA LYS A 63 -11.03 1.01 11.28
C LYS A 63 -10.11 1.05 12.51
N TYR A 64 -10.59 1.56 13.64
CA TYR A 64 -9.85 1.59 14.89
C TYR A 64 -9.63 0.17 15.45
N PHE A 65 -10.69 -0.64 15.51
CA PHE A 65 -10.68 -2.02 15.99
C PHE A 65 -9.56 -2.84 15.33
N PHE A 66 -9.51 -2.86 13.99
CA PHE A 66 -8.46 -3.61 13.29
C PHE A 66 -7.06 -3.02 13.54
N LYS A 67 -6.92 -1.68 13.53
CA LYS A 67 -5.64 -1.05 13.84
C LYS A 67 -5.14 -1.35 15.25
N TYR A 68 -6.05 -1.45 16.22
CA TYR A 68 -5.75 -1.80 17.59
C TYR A 68 -5.11 -3.19 17.67
N TYR A 69 -5.73 -4.20 17.08
CA TYR A 69 -5.23 -5.58 17.13
C TYR A 69 -4.06 -5.88 16.17
N VAL A 70 -3.80 -4.99 15.21
CA VAL A 70 -2.52 -4.97 14.47
C VAL A 70 -1.40 -4.44 15.38
N LYS A 71 -1.66 -3.38 16.16
CA LYS A 71 -0.65 -2.77 17.04
C LYS A 71 -0.40 -3.58 18.31
N TYR A 72 -1.44 -4.21 18.86
CA TYR A 72 -1.41 -4.97 20.11
C TYR A 72 -1.90 -6.41 19.89
N PRO A 73 -1.14 -7.25 19.15
CA PRO A 73 -1.59 -8.59 18.80
C PRO A 73 -1.86 -9.48 20.02
N GLY A 74 -1.05 -9.36 21.08
CA GLY A 74 -1.23 -10.11 22.32
C GLY A 74 -2.44 -9.69 23.18
N ARG A 75 -3.18 -8.65 22.77
CA ARG A 75 -4.44 -8.23 23.43
C ARG A 75 -5.68 -8.75 22.71
N GLN A 76 -5.51 -9.50 21.62
CA GLN A 76 -6.62 -10.06 20.87
C GLN A 76 -7.40 -11.05 21.76
N PRO A 77 -8.74 -10.94 21.84
CA PRO A 77 -9.55 -11.90 22.57
C PRO A 77 -9.37 -13.32 22.02
N PRO A 78 -9.32 -14.36 22.88
CA PRO A 78 -9.04 -15.73 22.45
C PRO A 78 -10.19 -16.36 21.64
N ASN A 79 -11.44 -15.95 21.90
CA ASN A 79 -12.65 -16.57 21.33
C ASN A 79 -13.38 -15.63 20.36
N LEU A 80 -12.66 -15.09 19.37
CA LEU A 80 -13.28 -14.25 18.35
C LEU A 80 -14.03 -15.10 17.31
N PRO A 81 -15.16 -14.61 16.77
CA PRO A 81 -15.77 -15.20 15.58
C PRO A 81 -14.76 -15.29 14.44
N THR A 82 -14.75 -16.40 13.70
CA THR A 82 -13.77 -16.66 12.63
C THR A 82 -13.64 -15.49 11.66
N LYS A 83 -14.76 -14.91 11.23
CA LYS A 83 -14.78 -13.75 10.32
C LYS A 83 -14.03 -12.53 10.89
N VAL A 84 -14.11 -12.30 12.20
CA VAL A 84 -13.43 -11.19 12.88
C VAL A 84 -11.94 -11.47 13.00
N ALA A 85 -11.56 -12.69 13.41
CA ALA A 85 -10.18 -13.13 13.47
C ALA A 85 -9.49 -13.04 12.10
N ASP A 86 -10.17 -13.50 11.04
CA ASP A 86 -9.72 -13.41 9.66
C ASP A 86 -9.53 -11.94 9.25
N GLY A 87 -10.49 -11.06 9.57
CA GLY A 87 -10.38 -9.62 9.31
C GLY A 87 -9.19 -8.95 10.01
N ILE A 88 -8.87 -9.33 11.25
CA ILE A 88 -7.67 -8.87 11.96
C ILE A 88 -6.42 -9.36 11.23
N MET A 89 -6.40 -10.61 10.79
CA MET A 89 -5.25 -11.15 10.05
C MET A 89 -5.05 -10.43 8.72
N GLN A 90 -6.12 -10.17 7.96
CA GLN A 90 -6.05 -9.36 6.74
C GLN A 90 -5.45 -7.98 7.00
N ALA A 91 -5.88 -7.31 8.08
CA ALA A 91 -5.32 -6.02 8.46
C ALA A 91 -3.81 -6.11 8.80
N ARG A 92 -3.34 -7.20 9.42
CA ARG A 92 -1.91 -7.45 9.65
C ARG A 92 -1.16 -7.63 8.34
N LEU A 93 -1.68 -8.43 7.40
CA LEU A 93 -1.06 -8.64 6.09
C LEU A 93 -0.85 -7.32 5.36
N HIS A 94 -1.89 -6.48 5.29
CA HIS A 94 -1.77 -5.15 4.67
C HIS A 94 -0.78 -4.24 5.41
N ASN A 95 -0.73 -4.28 6.75
CA ASN A 95 0.22 -3.48 7.50
C ASN A 95 1.68 -3.92 7.26
N TRP A 96 1.94 -5.23 7.20
CA TRP A 96 3.26 -5.75 6.86
C TRP A 96 3.66 -5.38 5.43
N LEU A 97 2.73 -5.39 4.48
CA LEU A 97 2.98 -4.97 3.10
C LEU A 97 3.32 -3.46 3.03
N GLU A 98 2.59 -2.61 3.75
CA GLU A 98 2.84 -1.17 3.84
C GLU A 98 4.23 -0.87 4.44
N LYS A 99 4.63 -1.64 5.46
CA LYS A 99 5.96 -1.58 6.08
C LYS A 99 7.06 -2.26 5.27
N ARG A 100 6.72 -2.82 4.11
CA ARG A 100 7.64 -3.53 3.19
C ARG A 100 8.38 -4.71 3.85
N LEU A 101 7.72 -5.46 4.73
CA LEU A 101 8.31 -6.68 5.27
C LEU A 101 8.45 -7.74 4.17
N THR A 102 9.59 -8.38 4.08
CA THR A 102 9.80 -9.49 3.13
C THR A 102 9.02 -10.74 3.57
N PRO A 103 8.72 -11.69 2.66
CA PRO A 103 8.08 -12.95 3.04
C PRO A 103 8.82 -13.68 4.19
N PRO A 104 10.16 -13.80 4.21
CA PRO A 104 10.86 -14.38 5.37
C PRO A 104 10.59 -13.66 6.70
N GLN A 105 10.50 -12.32 6.69
CA GLN A 105 10.18 -11.55 7.90
C GLN A 105 8.74 -11.81 8.35
N VAL A 106 7.77 -11.81 7.43
CA VAL A 106 6.37 -12.13 7.78
C VAL A 106 6.22 -13.56 8.28
N PHE A 107 6.95 -14.51 7.70
CA PHE A 107 6.96 -15.90 8.15
C PHE A 107 7.35 -15.99 9.63
N LYS A 108 8.39 -15.24 10.04
CA LYS A 108 8.83 -15.12 11.43
C LYS A 108 7.80 -14.38 12.32
N GLU A 109 7.22 -13.29 11.84
CA GLU A 109 6.17 -12.54 12.56
C GLU A 109 4.90 -13.38 12.84
N MET A 110 4.60 -14.33 11.95
CA MET A 110 3.53 -15.30 12.14
C MET A 110 3.88 -16.42 13.13
N GLY A 111 5.10 -16.45 13.65
CA GLY A 111 5.57 -17.46 14.60
C GLY A 111 6.04 -18.77 13.94
N PHE A 112 6.11 -18.83 12.61
CA PHE A 112 6.65 -20.01 11.94
C PHE A 112 8.17 -20.09 12.07
N THR A 113 8.68 -21.31 12.06
CA THR A 113 10.11 -21.64 12.11
C THR A 113 10.49 -22.61 10.99
N GLY A 114 11.78 -22.74 10.72
CA GLY A 114 12.28 -23.59 9.64
C GLY A 114 12.02 -23.01 8.25
N THR A 115 11.60 -23.86 7.31
CA THR A 115 11.37 -23.49 5.91
C THR A 115 9.91 -23.16 5.65
N PHE A 116 9.59 -22.47 4.55
CA PHE A 116 8.19 -22.26 4.17
C PHE A 116 7.43 -23.57 3.95
N ALA A 117 8.12 -24.60 3.44
CA ALA A 117 7.52 -25.89 3.20
C ALA A 117 7.11 -26.60 4.50
N SER A 118 7.88 -26.46 5.59
CA SER A 118 7.58 -27.12 6.86
C SER A 118 6.31 -26.60 7.54
N ALA A 119 5.87 -25.37 7.24
CA ALA A 119 4.66 -24.79 7.80
C ALA A 119 3.37 -25.14 7.04
N ARG A 120 3.44 -25.87 5.92
CA ARG A 120 2.26 -26.15 5.05
C ARG A 120 1.11 -26.90 5.74
N GLY A 121 1.39 -27.63 6.80
CA GLY A 121 0.37 -28.33 7.59
C GLY A 121 -0.37 -27.44 8.59
N ASP A 122 0.12 -26.23 8.86
CA ASP A 122 -0.51 -25.30 9.80
C ASP A 122 -1.72 -24.60 9.15
N PRO A 123 -2.92 -24.61 9.76
CA PRO A 123 -4.11 -23.97 9.22
C PRO A 123 -3.95 -22.46 8.95
N THR A 124 -3.05 -21.78 9.67
CA THR A 124 -2.76 -20.35 9.52
C THR A 124 -1.79 -20.05 8.37
N TYR A 125 -1.10 -21.07 7.83
CA TYR A 125 -0.20 -20.93 6.69
C TYR A 125 -0.87 -20.35 5.45
N LYS A 126 -2.20 -20.52 5.31
CA LYS A 126 -2.99 -19.88 4.25
C LYS A 126 -2.78 -18.35 4.18
N TYR A 127 -2.56 -17.69 5.32
CA TYR A 127 -2.31 -16.25 5.38
C TYR A 127 -0.91 -15.88 4.89
N PHE A 128 0.08 -16.73 5.15
CA PHE A 128 1.43 -16.55 4.61
C PHE A 128 1.45 -16.70 3.08
N VAL A 129 0.71 -17.67 2.55
CA VAL A 129 0.54 -17.84 1.10
C VAL A 129 -0.10 -16.60 0.49
N GLN A 130 -1.17 -16.09 1.11
CA GLN A 130 -1.83 -14.88 0.67
C GLN A 130 -0.87 -13.67 0.70
N TYR A 131 -0.10 -13.51 1.77
CA TYR A 131 0.88 -12.44 1.88
C TYR A 131 1.95 -12.51 0.78
N SER A 132 2.46 -13.71 0.52
CA SER A 132 3.48 -13.93 -0.51
C SER A 132 3.00 -13.53 -1.90
N LYS A 133 1.71 -13.74 -2.20
CA LYS A 133 1.07 -13.23 -3.42
C LYS A 133 1.01 -11.70 -3.44
N MET A 134 0.51 -11.08 -2.37
CA MET A 134 0.45 -9.61 -2.25
C MET A 134 1.83 -8.95 -2.39
N TRP A 135 2.86 -9.58 -1.83
CA TRP A 135 4.25 -9.15 -1.95
C TRP A 135 4.73 -9.21 -3.39
N SER A 136 4.48 -10.32 -4.09
CA SER A 136 4.87 -10.49 -5.49
C SER A 136 4.20 -9.43 -6.38
N ASP A 137 2.90 -9.19 -6.18
CA ASP A 137 2.15 -8.14 -6.89
C ASP A 137 2.69 -6.74 -6.58
N LEU A 138 3.20 -6.50 -5.37
CA LEU A 138 3.88 -5.24 -5.03
C LEU A 138 5.21 -5.11 -5.78
N GLN A 139 6.03 -6.16 -5.84
CA GLN A 139 7.31 -6.11 -6.57
C GLN A 139 7.10 -5.79 -8.05
N VAL A 140 6.13 -6.45 -8.69
CA VAL A 140 5.78 -6.19 -10.10
C VAL A 140 5.38 -4.72 -10.30
N ARG A 141 4.53 -4.18 -9.42
CA ARG A 141 4.12 -2.76 -9.50
C ARG A 141 5.29 -1.81 -9.33
N LEU A 142 6.17 -2.04 -8.36
CA LEU A 142 7.32 -1.17 -8.12
C LEU A 142 8.31 -1.17 -9.29
N VAL A 143 8.55 -2.33 -9.92
CA VAL A 143 9.36 -2.41 -11.14
C VAL A 143 8.71 -1.61 -12.26
N LYS A 144 7.40 -1.78 -12.47
CA LYS A 144 6.66 -1.03 -13.49
C LYS A 144 6.73 0.49 -13.25
N GLU A 145 6.49 0.93 -12.02
CA GLU A 145 6.56 2.36 -11.64
C GLU A 145 7.97 2.92 -11.86
N ALA A 146 9.01 2.17 -11.51
CA ALA A 146 10.40 2.57 -11.76
C ALA A 146 10.70 2.66 -13.26
N ASP A 147 10.23 1.70 -14.06
CA ASP A 147 10.36 1.70 -15.52
C ASP A 147 9.67 2.93 -16.14
N GLU A 148 8.46 3.28 -15.68
CA GLU A 148 7.72 4.47 -16.15
C GLU A 148 8.43 5.78 -15.79
N VAL A 149 8.92 5.90 -14.55
CA VAL A 149 9.71 7.07 -14.11
C VAL A 149 10.98 7.21 -14.93
N MET A 150 11.66 6.10 -15.23
CA MET A 150 12.87 6.14 -16.06
C MET A 150 12.57 6.58 -17.48
N LYS A 151 11.49 6.09 -18.11
CA LYS A 151 11.06 6.52 -19.45
C LYS A 151 10.77 8.02 -19.51
N ALA A 152 10.01 8.55 -18.55
CA ALA A 152 9.76 9.99 -18.47
C ALA A 152 11.06 10.82 -18.33
N ARG A 153 12.06 10.27 -17.65
CA ARG A 153 13.39 10.87 -17.53
C ARG A 153 14.15 10.89 -18.85
N LEU A 154 14.02 9.83 -19.65
CA LEU A 154 14.59 9.76 -21.00
C LEU A 154 13.98 10.84 -21.89
N ASP A 155 12.65 10.98 -21.90
CA ASP A 155 11.96 12.03 -22.65
C ASP A 155 12.46 13.43 -22.26
N THR A 156 12.57 13.69 -20.95
CA THR A 156 13.11 14.97 -20.44
C THR A 156 14.55 15.22 -20.88
N TRP A 157 15.39 14.17 -20.98
CA TRP A 157 16.77 14.31 -21.45
C TRP A 157 16.85 14.54 -22.95
N LEU A 158 15.92 13.96 -23.71
CA LEU A 158 15.79 14.17 -25.15
C LEU A 158 15.40 15.61 -25.45
N GLU A 159 14.40 16.15 -24.76
CA GLU A 159 13.98 17.55 -24.86
C GLU A 159 15.12 18.54 -24.54
N LYS A 160 16.02 18.14 -23.65
CA LYS A 160 17.20 18.92 -23.27
C LYS A 160 18.40 18.73 -24.19
N ASN A 161 18.25 17.99 -25.29
CA ASN A 161 19.29 17.69 -26.26
C ASN A 161 20.56 17.06 -25.63
N LEU A 162 20.40 16.15 -24.66
CA LEU A 162 21.54 15.43 -24.09
C LEU A 162 22.08 14.41 -25.08
N SER A 163 23.38 14.43 -25.36
CA SER A 163 23.95 13.43 -26.26
C SER A 163 23.92 12.02 -25.62
N PRO A 164 23.90 10.94 -26.42
CA PRO A 164 23.94 9.58 -25.88
C PRO A 164 25.08 9.33 -24.87
N PRO A 165 26.34 9.81 -25.08
CA PRO A 165 27.38 9.71 -24.05
C PRO A 165 27.04 10.40 -22.71
N GLN A 166 26.30 11.51 -22.73
CA GLN A 166 25.85 12.18 -21.50
C GLN A 166 24.77 11.37 -20.78
N VAL A 167 23.81 10.81 -21.52
CA VAL A 167 22.78 9.94 -20.94
C VAL A 167 23.36 8.65 -20.40
N PHE A 168 24.32 8.04 -21.11
CA PHE A 168 25.04 6.85 -20.63
C PHE A 168 25.64 7.08 -19.24
N LYS A 169 26.33 8.21 -19.04
CA LYS A 169 26.86 8.61 -17.72
C LYS A 169 25.76 8.88 -16.70
N LYS A 170 24.64 9.52 -17.09
CA LYS A 170 23.50 9.79 -16.18
C LYS A 170 22.76 8.54 -15.74
N LEU A 171 22.75 7.49 -16.55
CA LEU A 171 22.25 6.17 -16.19
C LEU A 171 23.18 5.42 -15.22
N GLY A 172 24.34 6.01 -14.89
CA GLY A 172 25.30 5.46 -13.93
C GLY A 172 26.26 4.44 -14.54
N PHE A 173 26.26 4.27 -15.86
CA PHE A 173 27.21 3.38 -16.52
C PHE A 173 28.62 3.96 -16.51
N ILE A 174 29.60 3.08 -16.36
CA ILE A 174 31.04 3.36 -16.39
C ILE A 174 31.65 2.54 -17.54
N GLY A 175 32.74 3.03 -18.12
CA GLY A 175 33.44 2.33 -19.20
C GLY A 175 32.84 2.61 -20.58
N THR A 176 32.82 1.59 -21.43
CA THR A 176 32.32 1.69 -22.81
C THR A 176 30.90 1.18 -22.93
N PHE A 177 30.22 1.53 -24.02
CA PHE A 177 28.86 1.06 -24.29
C PHE A 177 28.80 -0.47 -24.35
N ASP A 178 29.77 -1.10 -25.01
CA ASP A 178 29.83 -2.57 -25.10
C ASP A 178 29.99 -3.22 -23.73
N SER A 179 30.80 -2.63 -22.84
CA SER A 179 31.01 -3.19 -21.50
C SER A 179 29.76 -3.15 -20.61
N ALA A 180 28.82 -2.25 -20.90
CA ALA A 180 27.59 -2.07 -20.12
C ALA A 180 26.41 -2.90 -20.66
N ARG A 181 26.53 -3.58 -21.82
CA ARG A 181 25.42 -4.34 -22.43
C ARG A 181 24.83 -5.44 -21.55
N GLY A 182 25.62 -5.98 -20.61
CA GLY A 182 25.15 -7.00 -19.67
C GLY A 182 24.29 -6.43 -18.52
N ASP A 183 24.24 -5.12 -18.34
CA ASP A 183 23.48 -4.49 -17.26
C ASP A 183 21.97 -4.44 -17.60
N PRO A 184 21.06 -4.87 -16.71
CA PRO A 184 19.62 -4.81 -16.95
C PRO A 184 19.08 -3.41 -17.27
N ASN A 185 19.74 -2.35 -16.82
CA ASN A 185 19.36 -0.97 -17.09
C ASN A 185 19.85 -0.49 -18.47
N TYR A 186 20.71 -1.24 -19.16
CA TYR A 186 21.22 -0.86 -20.48
C TYR A 186 20.09 -0.70 -21.50
N LYS A 187 18.96 -1.42 -21.31
CA LYS A 187 17.71 -1.24 -22.06
C LYS A 187 17.26 0.22 -22.17
N TYR A 188 17.51 1.06 -21.15
CA TYR A 188 17.15 2.48 -21.16
C TYR A 188 18.08 3.31 -22.04
N PHE A 189 19.36 2.96 -22.07
CA PHE A 189 20.32 3.62 -22.96
C PHE A 189 20.04 3.28 -24.42
N GLU A 190 19.71 2.02 -24.73
CA GLU A 190 19.30 1.62 -26.07
C GLU A 190 18.03 2.34 -26.51
N GLN A 191 17.02 2.39 -25.64
CA GLN A 191 15.79 3.13 -25.90
C GLN A 191 16.08 4.61 -26.19
N TYR A 192 16.89 5.26 -25.35
CA TYR A 192 17.27 6.66 -25.55
C TYR A 192 18.02 6.89 -26.86
N SER A 193 19.00 6.04 -27.17
CA SER A 193 19.83 6.17 -28.36
C SER A 193 19.00 6.04 -29.64
N LYS A 194 17.98 5.18 -29.62
CA LYS A 194 17.00 5.07 -30.71
C LYS A 194 16.20 6.37 -30.86
N MET A 195 15.60 6.87 -29.77
CA MET A 195 14.83 8.11 -29.79
C MET A 195 15.67 9.31 -30.27
N TRP A 196 16.94 9.38 -29.86
CA TRP A 196 17.88 10.40 -30.31
C TRP A 196 18.15 10.32 -31.82
N SER A 197 18.37 9.11 -32.34
CA SER A 197 18.60 8.90 -33.77
C SER A 197 17.38 9.24 -34.62
N ASP A 198 16.17 8.96 -34.12
CA ASP A 198 14.92 9.25 -34.84
C ASP A 198 14.61 10.76 -34.95
N LEU A 199 15.28 11.60 -34.16
CA LEU A 199 15.14 13.07 -34.20
C LEU A 199 16.13 13.79 -35.13
N GLN A 200 17.15 13.09 -35.63
CA GLN A 200 18.17 13.65 -36.52
C GLN A 200 17.83 13.39 -37.99
#